data_AF-A0A961NXN5-F1
#
_entry.id   AF-A0A961NXN5-F1
#
_cell.length_a   1.000
_cell.length_b   1.000
_cell.length_c   1.000
_cell.angle_alpha   90.00
_cell.angle_beta   90.00
_cell.angle_gamma   90.00
#
_symmetry.space_group_name_H-M   'P 1'
#
loop_
_entity.id
_entity.type
_entity.pdbx_description
1 polymer ?
#
loop_
_entity_poly.entity_id
_entity_poly.type
_entity_poly.pdbx_seq_one_letter_code
_entity_poly.pdbx_strand_id
1 'polypeptide(L)'
;MSNSDTGQLLSVTVAELLPYLRRYARALSGSQETGDRYAAATLEALLEDRSVFEEGHTHKVALFKTFHAIWVSTGAPSGSAESGITAR
;
A
#
# COMPACT_ATOMS: atom_id res chain seq x y z
N MET A 1 -23.33 -3.63 25.96
CA MET A 1 -22.37 -4.74 26.08
C MET A 1 -21.13 -4.31 25.33
N SER A 2 -20.04 -4.05 26.08
CA SER A 2 -18.81 -3.46 25.58
C SER A 2 -18.06 -4.45 24.70
N ASN A 3 -17.92 -4.18 23.40
CA ASN A 3 -16.89 -4.81 22.59
C ASN A 3 -15.61 -3.99 22.76
N SER A 4 -14.93 -4.20 23.88
CA SER A 4 -13.50 -3.93 23.94
C SER A 4 -12.82 -5.10 23.22
N ASP A 5 -12.79 -5.03 21.89
CA ASP A 5 -11.98 -5.92 21.09
C ASP A 5 -10.52 -5.58 21.37
N THR A 6 -9.93 -6.27 22.34
CA THR A 6 -8.47 -6.38 22.47
C THR A 6 -7.95 -7.43 21.47
N GLY A 7 -8.56 -7.51 20.28
CA GLY A 7 -7.86 -7.90 19.07
C GLY A 7 -6.82 -6.81 18.78
N GLN A 8 -5.63 -7.21 18.33
CA GLN A 8 -4.53 -6.29 18.05
C GLN A 8 -4.99 -5.00 17.35
N LEU A 9 -4.59 -3.84 17.87
CA LEU A 9 -4.98 -2.55 17.30
C LEU A 9 -4.68 -2.54 15.80
N LEU A 10 -5.67 -2.20 14.98
CA LEU A 10 -5.54 -2.14 13.52
C LEU A 10 -4.30 -1.35 13.08
N SER A 11 -4.00 -0.24 13.77
CA SER A 11 -2.81 0.57 13.52
C SER A 11 -1.50 -0.19 13.74
N VAL A 12 -1.42 -1.06 14.74
CA VAL A 12 -0.25 -1.92 15.01
C VAL A 12 -0.09 -2.94 13.88
N THR A 13 -1.17 -3.64 13.50
CA THR A 13 -1.13 -4.60 12.39
C THR A 13 -0.77 -3.94 11.06
N VAL A 14 -1.31 -2.75 10.76
CA VAL A 14 -0.93 -2.00 9.56
C VAL A 14 0.54 -1.59 9.62
N ALA A 15 1.02 -1.09 10.77
CA ALA A 15 2.42 -0.70 10.93
C ALA A 15 3.40 -1.88 10.69
N GLU A 16 3.07 -3.08 11.16
CA GLU A 16 3.85 -4.30 10.91
C GLU A 16 3.90 -4.67 9.41
N LEU A 17 2.87 -4.30 8.64
CA LEU A 17 2.79 -4.59 7.20
C LEU A 17 3.47 -3.53 6.31
N LEU A 18 3.69 -2.30 6.83
CA LEU A 18 4.25 -1.19 6.06
C LEU A 18 5.61 -1.46 5.40
N PRO A 19 6.58 -2.15 6.03
CA PRO A 19 7.86 -2.45 5.36
C PRO A 19 7.66 -3.26 4.08
N TYR A 20 6.70 -4.20 4.06
CA TYR A 20 6.38 -5.01 2.90
C TYR A 20 5.67 -4.19 1.82
N LEU A 21 4.73 -3.33 2.21
CA LEU A 21 4.04 -2.43 1.29
C LEU A 21 5.03 -1.49 0.58
N ARG A 22 5.92 -0.84 1.34
CA ARG A 22 6.95 0.06 0.78
C ARG A 22 7.88 -0.68 -0.16
N ARG A 23 8.36 -1.87 0.22
CA ARG A 23 9.21 -2.69 -0.66
C ARG A 23 8.49 -3.02 -1.97
N TYR A 24 7.21 -3.40 -1.90
CA TYR A 24 6.40 -3.70 -3.06
C TYR A 24 6.17 -2.47 -3.95
N ALA A 25 5.78 -1.34 -3.36
CA ALA A 25 5.54 -0.08 -4.07
C ALA A 25 6.79 0.43 -4.80
N ARG A 26 7.97 0.29 -4.20
CA ARG A 26 9.25 0.67 -4.82
C ARG A 26 9.64 -0.26 -5.96
N ALA A 27 9.40 -1.56 -5.83
CA ALA A 27 9.62 -2.51 -6.91
C ALA A 27 8.71 -2.22 -8.12
N LEU A 28 7.46 -1.83 -7.86
CA LEU A 28 6.49 -1.53 -8.90
C LEU A 28 6.71 -0.15 -9.58
N SER A 29 7.21 0.83 -8.82
CA SER A 29 7.46 2.19 -9.31
C SER A 29 8.89 2.45 -9.80
N GLY A 30 9.85 1.57 -9.49
CA GLY A 30 11.27 1.76 -9.80
C GLY A 30 11.93 2.92 -9.04
N SER A 31 11.22 3.59 -8.12
CA SER A 31 11.70 4.77 -7.40
C SER A 31 11.30 4.70 -5.93
N GLN A 32 12.24 5.05 -5.06
CA GLN A 32 11.97 5.16 -3.62
C GLN A 32 10.89 6.22 -3.34
N GLU A 33 11.05 7.41 -3.91
CA GLU A 33 10.15 8.54 -3.68
C GLU A 33 8.73 8.24 -4.18
N THR A 34 8.61 7.72 -5.41
CA THR A 34 7.29 7.39 -5.98
C THR A 34 6.62 6.26 -5.21
N GLY A 35 7.37 5.21 -4.85
CA GLY A 35 6.84 4.11 -4.05
C GLY A 35 6.36 4.55 -2.66
N ASP A 36 7.12 5.42 -1.99
CA ASP A 36 6.76 5.94 -0.66
C ASP A 36 5.54 6.87 -0.73
N ARG A 37 5.37 7.66 -1.81
CA ARG A 37 4.15 8.46 -2.04
C ARG A 37 2.90 7.59 -2.19
N TYR A 38 2.97 6.50 -2.97
CA TYR A 38 1.83 5.59 -3.09
C TYR A 38 1.50 4.88 -1.77
N ALA A 39 2.51 4.53 -0.97
CA ALA A 39 2.30 3.95 0.35
C ALA A 39 1.60 4.95 1.30
N ALA A 40 1.97 6.23 1.26
CA ALA A 40 1.31 7.29 2.02
C ALA A 40 -0.15 7.49 1.57
N ALA A 41 -0.40 7.61 0.26
CA ALA A 41 -1.75 7.73 -0.29
C ALA A 41 -2.65 6.53 0.07
N THR A 42 -2.07 5.33 0.12
CA THR A 42 -2.79 4.13 0.59
C THR A 42 -3.23 4.28 2.05
N LEU A 43 -2.36 4.78 2.92
CA LEU A 43 -2.70 5.03 4.32
C LEU A 43 -3.75 6.12 4.48
N GLU A 44 -3.67 7.20 3.69
CA GLU A 44 -4.67 8.26 3.68
C GLU A 44 -6.05 7.73 3.29
N ALA A 45 -6.13 6.91 2.23
CA ALA A 45 -7.37 6.26 1.81
C ALA A 45 -7.95 5.33 2.89
N LEU A 46 -7.09 4.59 3.60
CA LEU A 46 -7.52 3.73 4.71
C LEU A 46 -7.97 4.50 5.96
N LEU A 47 -7.48 5.74 6.14
CA LEU A 47 -7.96 6.61 7.20
C LEU A 47 -9.35 7.16 6.86
N GLU A 48 -9.61 7.41 5.58
CA GLU A 48 -10.90 7.87 5.06
C GLU A 48 -11.96 6.75 5.07
N ASP A 49 -11.60 5.53 4.63
CA ASP A 49 -12.48 4.37 4.64
C ASP A 49 -11.81 3.13 5.25
N ARG A 50 -12.22 2.81 6.48
CA ARG A 50 -11.75 1.62 7.21
C ARG A 50 -12.59 0.38 6.95
N SER A 51 -13.74 0.50 6.28
CA SER A 51 -14.65 -0.63 6.04
C SER A 51 -14.03 -1.71 5.14
N VAL A 52 -12.99 -1.36 4.38
CA VAL A 52 -12.20 -2.32 3.58
C VAL A 52 -11.58 -3.46 4.39
N PHE A 53 -11.41 -3.28 5.71
CA PHE A 53 -10.92 -4.33 6.61
C PHE A 53 -12.03 -5.28 7.09
N GLU A 54 -13.30 -4.89 6.92
CA GLU A 54 -14.48 -5.68 7.32
C GLU A 54 -14.97 -6.61 6.20
N GLU A 55 -14.37 -6.55 5.00
CA GLU A 55 -14.74 -7.34 3.82
C GLU A 55 -14.41 -8.86 3.92
N GLY A 56 -14.05 -9.35 5.11
CA GLY A 56 -13.66 -10.75 5.35
C GLY A 56 -12.28 -11.13 4.81
N HIS A 57 -11.51 -10.15 4.34
CA HIS A 57 -10.12 -10.32 3.92
C HIS A 57 -9.16 -10.19 5.10
N THR A 58 -7.98 -10.82 4.99
CA THR A 58 -6.89 -10.53 5.93
C THR A 58 -6.47 -9.05 5.80
N HIS A 59 -6.03 -8.43 6.90
CA HIS A 59 -5.52 -7.05 6.91
C HIS A 59 -4.46 -6.78 5.83
N LYS A 60 -3.59 -7.78 5.56
CA LYS A 60 -2.59 -7.70 4.50
C LYS A 60 -3.23 -7.60 3.12
N VAL A 61 -4.25 -8.43 2.83
CA VAL A 61 -4.94 -8.39 1.55
C VAL A 61 -5.69 -7.08 1.37
N ALA A 62 -6.40 -6.60 2.40
CA ALA A 62 -7.12 -5.32 2.35
C ALA A 62 -6.17 -4.13 2.08
N LEU A 63 -5.03 -4.08 2.78
CA LEU A 63 -3.99 -3.05 2.58
C LEU A 63 -3.45 -3.04 1.14
N PHE A 64 -3.07 -4.20 0.62
CA PHE A 64 -2.48 -4.30 -0.73
C PHE A 64 -3.52 -4.12 -1.84
N LYS A 65 -4.78 -4.53 -1.61
CA LYS A 65 -5.90 -4.27 -2.51
C LYS A 65 -6.15 -2.77 -2.66
N THR A 66 -6.16 -2.04 -1.54
CA THR A 66 -6.31 -0.57 -1.53
C THR A 66 -5.16 0.11 -2.28
N PHE A 67 -3.91 -0.32 -2.03
CA PHE A 67 -2.76 0.16 -2.80
C PHE A 67 -2.93 -0.07 -4.31
N HIS A 68 -3.34 -1.27 -4.72
CA HIS A 68 -3.54 -1.59 -6.13
C HIS A 68 -4.65 -0.75 -6.78
N ALA A 69 -5.74 -0.47 -6.07
CA ALA A 69 -6.81 0.38 -6.58
C ALA A 69 -6.30 1.78 -6.91
N ILE A 70 -5.48 2.37 -6.03
CA ILE A 70 -4.85 3.68 -6.24
C ILE A 70 -3.83 3.60 -7.39
N TRP A 71 -2.94 2.60 -7.37
CA TRP A 71 -1.90 2.43 -8.38
C TRP A 71 -2.46 2.30 -9.81
N VAL A 72 -3.57 1.58 -9.97
CA VAL A 72 -4.23 1.41 -11.27
C VAL A 72 -4.93 2.69 -11.71
N SER A 73 -5.60 3.41 -10.79
CA SER A 73 -6.36 4.61 -11.12
C SER A 73 -5.49 5.81 -11.52
N THR A 74 -4.26 5.89 -11.00
CA THR A 74 -3.31 6.97 -11.29
C THR A 74 -2.45 6.73 -12.53
N GLY A 75 -2.66 5.62 -13.25
CA GLY A 75 -1.91 5.29 -14.44
C GLY A 75 -0.52 4.76 -14.13
N ALA A 76 -0.48 3.58 -13.48
CA ALA A 76 0.69 2.71 -13.37
C ALA A 76 1.66 2.93 -14.55
N PRO A 77 2.93 3.36 -14.32
CA PRO A 77 3.88 3.61 -15.39
C PRO A 77 3.86 2.46 -16.39
N SER A 78 3.31 2.72 -17.58
CA SER A 78 3.39 1.83 -18.72
C SER A 78 4.87 1.76 -19.06
N GLY A 79 5.52 0.65 -18.70
CA GLY A 79 6.97 0.52 -18.69
C GLY A 79 7.63 0.99 -19.98
N SER A 80 8.16 2.21 -19.96
CA SER A 80 9.28 2.64 -20.78
C SER A 80 10.54 2.56 -19.92
N ALA A 81 10.85 1.34 -19.47
CA ALA A 81 12.13 1.02 -18.86
C ALA A 81 13.16 0.76 -19.97
N GLU A 82 13.46 1.78 -20.76
CA GLU A 82 14.61 1.81 -21.68
C GLU A 82 15.56 2.90 -21.17
N SER A 83 16.30 2.60 -20.11
CA SER A 83 17.54 3.33 -19.81
C SER A 83 18.57 2.32 -19.32
N GLY A 84 18.97 1.46 -20.25
CA GLY A 84 20.10 0.56 -20.10
C GLY A 84 21.42 1.32 -20.31
N ILE A 85 22.30 1.24 -19.32
CA ILE A 85 23.76 1.01 -19.48
C ILE A 85 24.53 1.98 -20.41
N THR A 86 24.09 3.24 -20.59
CA THR A 86 24.86 4.26 -21.33
C THR A 86 25.26 5.47 -20.47
N ALA A 87 25.78 5.22 -19.27
CA ALA A 87 26.60 6.21 -18.58
C ALA A 87 27.99 5.59 -18.41
N ARG A 88 28.82 5.82 -19.44
CA ARG A 88 30.24 5.49 -19.46
C ARG A 88 31.03 6.44 -18.55
#